data_AF-A0A7C5GLI9-F1
#
_entry.id   AF-A0A7C5GLI9-F1
#
_cell.length_a   1.000
_cell.length_b   1.000
_cell.length_c   1.000
_cell.angle_alpha   90.00
_cell.angle_beta   90.00
_cell.angle_gamma   90.00
#
_symmetry.space_group_name_H-M   'P 1'
#
loop_
_entity.id
_entity.type
_entity.pdbx_description
1 polymer ?
#
loop_
_entity_poly.entity_id
_entity_poly.type
_entity_poly.pdbx_seq_one_letter_code
_entity_poly.pdbx_strand_id
1 'polypeptide(L)' 'MSEPVPHRLPEPTPDSEAERKMQFLFARRKRGVTNKRVLAAMERIDRGLFLRGLFAERAYEDMPLPIA' A
#
# COMPACT_ATOMS: atom_id res chain seq x y z
N MET A 1 1.79 -38.99 -20.79
CA MET A 1 0.78 -37.92 -20.89
C MET A 1 0.92 -37.08 -19.63
N SER A 2 1.59 -35.94 -19.72
CA SER A 2 1.79 -35.04 -18.58
C SER A 2 0.61 -34.09 -18.54
N GLU A 3 -0.26 -34.20 -17.53
CA GLU A 3 -1.35 -33.24 -17.32
C GLU A 3 -0.78 -31.82 -17.14
N PRO A 4 -1.41 -30.78 -17.70
CA PRO A 4 -0.99 -29.41 -17.46
C PRO A 4 -1.37 -29.02 -16.03
N VAL A 5 -0.36 -28.73 -15.21
CA VAL A 5 -0.55 -28.11 -13.90
C VAL A 5 -1.33 -26.81 -14.11
N PRO A 6 -2.53 -26.63 -13.53
CA PRO A 6 -3.25 -25.37 -13.65
C PRO A 6 -2.36 -24.29 -13.05
N HIS A 7 -2.05 -23.26 -13.85
CA HIS A 7 -1.36 -22.06 -13.40
C HIS A 7 -2.27 -21.34 -12.40
N ARG A 8 -2.24 -21.76 -11.14
CA ARG A 8 -2.83 -21.04 -10.02
C ARG A 8 -2.07 -19.71 -9.95
N LEU A 9 -2.78 -18.62 -10.21
CA LEU A 9 -2.30 -17.27 -9.91
C LEU A 9 -1.74 -17.28 -8.48
N PRO A 10 -0.57 -16.66 -8.22
CA PRO A 10 0.04 -16.71 -6.89
C PRO A 10 -0.99 -16.23 -5.85
N GLU A 11 -1.24 -17.07 -4.84
CA GLU A 11 -2.12 -16.73 -3.72
C GLU A 11 -1.60 -15.45 -3.06
N PRO A 12 -2.45 -14.44 -2.78
CA PRO A 12 -2.01 -13.24 -2.11
C PRO A 12 -1.47 -13.60 -0.73
N THR A 13 -0.17 -13.40 -0.50
CA THR A 13 0.46 -13.58 0.80
C THR A 13 -0.01 -12.49 1.79
N PRO A 14 0.05 -12.74 3.10
CA PRO A 14 -0.36 -11.80 4.17
C PRO A 14 0.47 -10.49 4.25
N ASP A 15 1.35 -10.23 3.28
CA ASP A 15 2.05 -8.95 3.07
C ASP A 15 1.63 -8.29 1.75
N SER A 16 0.39 -8.56 1.30
CA SER A 16 -0.13 -7.96 0.08
C SER A 16 -0.10 -6.42 0.18
N GLU A 17 0.25 -5.74 -0.90
CA GLU A 17 0.25 -4.26 -0.95
C GLU A 17 -1.09 -3.66 -0.52
N ALA A 18 -2.18 -4.39 -0.78
CA ALA A 18 -3.53 -4.05 -0.34
C ALA A 18 -3.64 -4.00 1.20
N GLU A 19 -3.03 -4.94 1.91
CA GLU A 19 -3.06 -5.00 3.37
C GLU A 19 -2.25 -3.86 4.00
N ARG A 20 -1.03 -3.61 3.51
CA ARG A 20 -0.20 -2.47 3.95
C ARG A 20 -0.91 -1.13 3.73
N LYS A 21 -1.62 -0.99 2.61
CA LYS A 21 -2.41 0.18 2.27
C LYS A 21 -3.64 0.35 3.17
N MET A 22 -4.33 -0.74 3.52
CA MET A 22 -5.46 -0.69 4.46
C MET A 22 -5.00 -0.35 5.88
N GLN A 23 -3.87 -0.88 6.35
CA GLN A 23 -3.27 -0.50 7.63
C GLN A 23 -2.93 0.99 7.67
N PHE A 24 -2.35 1.53 6.60
CA PHE A 24 -2.07 2.95 6.46
C PHE A 24 -3.36 3.80 6.52
N LEU A 25 -4.39 3.47 5.72
CA LEU A 25 -5.67 4.21 5.72
C LEU A 25 -6.38 4.14 7.07
N PHE A 26 -6.33 3.00 7.76
CA PHE A 26 -6.90 2.84 9.09
C PHE A 26 -6.18 3.72 10.13
N ALA A 27 -4.84 3.75 10.10
CA ALA A 27 -4.05 4.62 10.95
C ALA A 27 -4.38 6.11 10.74
N ARG A 28 -4.64 6.55 9.49
CA ARG A 28 -5.07 7.92 9.17
C ARG A 28 -6.45 8.26 9.73
N ARG A 29 -7.41 7.34 9.60
CA ARG A 29 -8.75 7.50 10.21
C ARG A 29 -8.67 7.64 11.72
N LYS A 30 -7.86 6.80 12.39
CA LYS A 30 -7.63 6.85 13.84
C LYS A 30 -7.05 8.19 14.31
N ARG A 31 -6.27 8.88 13.45
CA ARG A 31 -5.70 10.20 13.73
C ARG A 31 -6.58 11.39 13.31
N GLY A 32 -7.84 11.14 12.92
CA GLY A 32 -8.84 12.19 12.68
C GLY A 32 -9.08 12.55 11.21
N VAL A 33 -8.48 11.85 10.25
CA VAL A 33 -8.81 12.04 8.82
C VAL A 33 -10.13 11.33 8.52
N THR A 34 -11.23 12.10 8.51
CA THR A 34 -12.60 11.58 8.34
C THR A 34 -13.19 11.86 6.96
N ASN A 35 -12.59 12.77 6.19
CA ASN A 35 -13.12 13.15 4.88
C ASN A 35 -12.99 11.99 3.88
N LYS A 36 -14.14 11.47 3.45
CA LYS A 36 -14.25 10.35 2.49
C LYS A 36 -13.54 10.63 1.17
N ARG A 37 -13.57 11.88 0.67
CA ARG A 37 -12.89 12.26 -0.58
C ARG A 37 -11.37 12.16 -0.45
N VAL A 38 -10.83 12.58 0.70
CA VAL A 38 -9.40 12.50 0.99
C VAL A 38 -8.96 11.04 1.10
N LEU A 39 -9.70 10.24 1.87
CA LEU A 39 -9.40 8.81 2.04
C LEU A 39 -9.43 8.06 0.71
N ALA A 40 -10.42 8.32 -0.15
CA ALA A 40 -10.52 7.72 -1.47
C ALA A 40 -9.38 8.17 -2.41
N ALA A 41 -8.90 9.41 -2.28
CA ALA A 41 -7.74 9.87 -3.05
C ALA A 41 -6.45 9.17 -2.60
N MET A 42 -6.24 9.02 -1.28
CA MET A 42 -5.10 8.28 -0.72
C MET A 42 -5.14 6.79 -1.07
N GLU A 43 -6.33 6.22 -1.23
CA GLU A 43 -6.50 4.86 -1.74
C GLU A 43 -6.23 4.75 -3.24
N ARG A 44 -6.54 5.77 -4.04
CA ARG A 44 -6.31 5.70 -5.49
C ARG A 44 -4.86 5.95 -5.90
N ILE A 45 -4.16 6.81 -5.15
CA ILE A 45 -2.79 7.21 -5.49
C ILE A 45 -1.81 6.24 -4.82
N ASP A 46 -1.02 5.56 -5.64
CA ASP A 46 0.09 4.75 -5.12
C ASP A 46 1.25 5.65 -4.71
N ARG A 47 1.52 5.71 -3.41
CA ARG A 47 2.62 6.48 -2.83
C ARG A 47 3.99 5.92 -3.24
N GLY A 48 4.10 4.63 -3.55
CA GLY A 48 5.34 3.98 -4.00
C GLY A 48 5.93 4.62 -5.26
N LEU A 49 5.07 5.12 -6.15
CA LEU A 49 5.50 5.77 -7.40
C LEU A 49 6.31 7.07 -7.20
N PHE A 50 6.16 7.70 -6.04
CA PHE A 50 6.79 8.99 -5.72
C PHE A 50 8.04 8.85 -4.85
N LEU A 51 8.34 7.65 -4.36
CA LEU A 51 9.47 7.38 -3.48
C LEU A 51 10.51 6.54 -4.19
N ARG A 52 11.77 7.00 -4.16
CA ARG A 52 12.91 6.37 -4.82
C ARG A 52 14.08 6.25 -3.84
N GLY A 53 15.00 5.35 -4.13
CA GLY A 53 16.22 5.16 -3.34
C GLY A 53 15.91 4.78 -1.88
N LEU A 54 16.57 5.43 -0.93
CA LEU A 54 16.53 5.12 0.51
C LEU A 54 15.10 5.09 1.11
N PHE A 55 14.15 5.79 0.50
CA PHE A 55 12.78 5.90 1.01
C PHE A 55 11.79 4.92 0.35
N ALA A 56 12.21 4.17 -0.67
CA ALA A 56 11.33 3.27 -1.41
C ALA A 56 10.78 2.13 -0.52
N GLU A 57 11.62 1.57 0.36
CA GLU A 57 11.23 0.50 1.27
C GLU A 57 10.16 0.94 2.28
N ARG A 58 10.16 2.23 2.63
CA ARG A 58 9.26 2.84 3.62
C ARG A 58 8.05 3.52 2.98
N ALA A 59 7.75 3.23 1.71
CA ALA A 59 6.76 3.99 0.96
C ALA A 59 5.33 3.95 1.51
N TYR A 60 5.00 2.88 2.23
CA TYR A 60 3.68 2.69 2.85
C TYR A 60 3.69 2.94 4.36
N GLU A 61 4.82 3.41 4.88
CA GLU A 61 4.94 3.80 6.27
C GLU A 61 4.43 5.22 6.47
N ASP A 62 3.82 5.40 7.63
CA ASP A 62 3.29 6.66 8.08
C ASP A 62 4.40 7.52 8.73
N MET A 63 5.43 7.83 7.93
CA MET A 63 6.57 8.65 8.30
C MET A 63 6.70 9.89 7.41
N PRO A 64 7.10 11.04 7.98
CA PRO A 64 7.43 12.21 7.21
C PRO A 64 8.73 12.01 6.40
N LEU A 65 8.82 12.67 5.26
CA LEU A 65 10.07 12.79 4.51
C LEU A 65 10.80 14.06 4.96
N PRO A 66 12.14 14.06 5.01
CA PRO A 66 12.90 15.27 5.27
C PRO A 66 12.59 16.35 4.21
N ILE A 67 12.37 17.58 4.65
CA ILE A 67 12.37 18.77 3.80
C ILE A 67 13.72 19.46 3.99
N ALA A 68 14.51 19.55 2.93
CA ALA A 68 15.79 20.26 2.93
C ALA A 68 15.57 21.74 2.61
#